data_AF-A0A2E3H863-F1
#
_entry.id   AF-A0A2E3H863-F1
#
_cell.length_a   1.000
_cell.length_b   1.000
_cell.length_c   1.000
_cell.angle_alpha   90.00
_cell.angle_beta   90.00
_cell.angle_gamma   90.00
#
_symmetry.space_group_name_H-M   'P 1'
#
loop_
_entity.id
_entity.type
_entity.pdbx_description
1 polymer ?
#
loop_
_entity_poly.entity_id
_entity_poly.type
_entity_poly.pdbx_seq_one_letter_code
_entity_poly.pdbx_strand_id
1 'polypeptide(L)'
;MGTCQPIPEICTREFRPVCGCDGRTYGNACEAAAAGVNVASQGACIVEKECRTNADCGDTDYCVFDNGCRGPGVCQARPRLCTRELNPVCGCDGRTYPNPCEAARAGVNVANRGACPQILVPRGAP
;
A
#
# COMPACT_ATOMS: atom_id res chain seq x y z
N MET A 1 11.34 11.58 -29.58
CA MET A 1 12.68 11.46 -30.19
C MET A 1 13.70 11.69 -29.09
N GLY A 2 14.72 10.84 -28.96
CA GLY A 2 15.81 10.99 -27.98
C GLY A 2 17.17 11.09 -28.68
N THR A 3 18.21 11.49 -27.94
CA THR A 3 19.60 11.53 -28.43
C THR A 3 20.45 10.49 -27.72
N CYS A 4 21.48 9.96 -28.40
CA CYS A 4 22.48 9.12 -27.76
C CYS A 4 23.35 9.95 -26.83
N GLN A 5 23.49 9.51 -25.57
CA GLN A 5 24.40 10.11 -24.60
C GLN A 5 25.50 9.11 -24.22
N PRO A 6 26.73 9.57 -23.90
CA PRO A 6 27.78 8.71 -23.39
C PRO A 6 27.37 8.12 -22.03
N ILE A 7 27.70 6.85 -21.80
CA ILE A 7 27.46 6.17 -20.53
C ILE A 7 28.45 6.72 -19.49
N PRO A 8 28.00 7.20 -18.32
CA PRO A 8 28.90 7.66 -17.27
C PRO A 8 29.73 6.50 -16.68
N GLU A 9 31.05 6.67 -16.62
CA GLU A 9 31.95 5.68 -15.98
C GLU A 9 32.10 5.91 -14.47
N ILE A 10 31.91 7.15 -14.01
CA ILE A 10 32.09 7.56 -12.62
C ILE A 10 30.86 8.35 -12.18
N CYS A 11 30.25 7.91 -11.07
CA CYS A 11 29.14 8.60 -10.42
C CYS A 11 29.52 9.06 -9.03
N THR A 12 28.95 10.18 -8.59
CA THR A 12 29.05 10.61 -7.20
C THR A 12 28.22 9.68 -6.30
N ARG A 13 28.57 9.58 -5.02
CA ARG A 13 27.79 8.82 -4.01
C ARG A 13 26.67 9.64 -3.38
N GLU A 14 26.22 10.69 -4.06
CA GLU A 14 25.13 11.51 -3.55
C GLU A 14 23.81 10.77 -3.73
N PHE A 15 23.04 10.67 -2.66
CA PHE A 15 21.75 10.00 -2.69
C PHE A 15 20.63 10.98 -3.11
N ARG A 16 20.28 10.96 -4.39
CA ARG A 16 19.18 11.71 -5.00
C ARG A 16 18.35 10.76 -5.85
N PRO A 17 17.53 9.87 -5.21
CA PRO A 17 16.99 8.70 -5.87
C PRO A 17 16.09 9.05 -7.04
N VAL A 18 16.10 8.16 -8.04
CA VAL A 18 15.26 8.24 -9.24
C VAL A 18 14.63 6.89 -9.54
N CYS A 19 13.45 6.91 -10.15
CA CYS A 19 12.79 5.70 -10.62
C CYS A 19 13.13 5.50 -12.09
N GLY A 20 13.71 4.35 -12.43
CA GLY A 20 14.00 3.98 -13.81
C GLY A 20 12.73 3.55 -14.57
N CYS A 21 12.77 3.65 -15.89
CA CYS A 21 11.72 3.08 -16.77
C CYS A 21 11.59 1.56 -16.66
N ASP A 22 12.54 0.89 -16.00
CA ASP A 22 12.55 -0.53 -15.68
C ASP A 22 11.89 -0.86 -14.32
N GLY A 23 11.34 0.15 -13.62
CA GLY A 23 10.72 -0.02 -12.30
C GLY A 23 11.72 -0.17 -11.14
N ARG A 24 13.02 0.06 -11.37
CA ARG A 24 14.05 -0.03 -10.33
C ARG A 24 14.41 1.36 -9.79
N THR A 25 14.62 1.44 -8.48
CA THR A 25 15.16 2.64 -7.84
C THR A 25 16.67 2.67 -8.00
N TYR A 26 17.20 3.78 -8.49
CA TYR A 26 18.64 4.07 -8.55
C TYR A 26 19.01 5.12 -7.52
N GLY A 27 20.22 5.08 -6.96
CA GLY A 27 20.66 6.00 -5.92
C GLY A 27 20.74 7.46 -6.40
N ASN A 28 21.01 7.64 -7.70
CA ASN A 28 20.87 8.91 -8.41
C ASN A 28 20.73 8.70 -9.93
N ALA A 29 20.53 9.80 -10.66
CA ALA A 29 20.38 9.79 -12.12
C ALA A 29 21.64 9.34 -12.87
N CYS A 30 22.84 9.55 -12.30
CA CYS A 30 24.08 9.05 -12.90
C CYS A 30 24.13 7.54 -12.85
N GLU A 31 23.78 6.94 -11.71
CA GLU A 31 23.73 5.49 -11.54
C GLU A 31 22.68 4.84 -12.48
N ALA A 32 21.54 5.48 -12.70
CA ALA A 32 20.55 5.04 -13.70
C ALA A 32 21.11 5.08 -15.13
N ALA A 33 21.77 6.17 -15.50
CA ALA A 33 22.40 6.32 -16.81
C ALA A 33 23.57 5.34 -17.02
N ALA A 34 24.37 5.08 -15.99
CA ALA A 34 25.44 4.07 -16.00
C ALA A 34 24.90 2.64 -16.18
N ALA A 35 23.69 2.38 -15.70
CA ALA A 35 22.95 1.13 -15.96
C ALA A 35 22.22 1.11 -17.32
N GLY A 36 22.29 2.19 -18.11
CA GLY A 36 21.61 2.30 -19.40
C GLY A 36 20.09 2.49 -19.28
N VAL A 37 19.61 2.98 -18.14
CA VAL A 37 18.18 3.11 -17.83
C VAL A 37 17.78 4.59 -17.80
N ASN A 38 16.76 4.93 -18.58
CA ASN A 38 16.17 6.27 -18.55
C ASN A 38 15.40 6.49 -17.25
N VAL A 39 15.44 7.71 -16.73
CA VAL A 39 14.67 8.11 -15.56
C VAL A 39 13.20 8.31 -15.96
N ALA A 40 12.31 7.56 -15.32
CA ALA A 40 10.87 7.71 -15.43
C ALA A 40 10.35 8.85 -14.54
N SER A 41 10.84 8.96 -13.30
CA SER A 41 10.46 10.02 -12.35
C SER A 41 11.56 10.30 -11.33
N GLN A 42 11.49 11.48 -10.70
CA GLN A 42 12.30 11.80 -9.53
C GLN A 42 11.76 11.06 -8.30
N GLY A 43 12.66 10.68 -7.38
CA GLY A 43 12.35 9.85 -6.22
C GLY A 43 12.48 8.36 -6.50
N ALA A 44 12.45 7.54 -5.45
CA ALA A 44 12.45 6.09 -5.60
C ALA A 44 11.22 5.60 -6.37
N CYS A 45 11.35 4.47 -7.07
CA CYS A 45 10.18 3.79 -7.61
C CYS A 45 9.22 3.42 -6.47
N ILE A 46 7.94 3.67 -6.71
CA ILE A 46 6.87 3.20 -5.85
C ILE A 46 6.69 1.73 -6.18
N VAL A 47 7.40 0.87 -5.45
CA VAL A 47 7.12 -0.57 -5.47
C VAL A 47 6.00 -0.76 -4.46
N GLU A 48 4.76 -0.83 -4.95
CA GLU A 48 3.66 -1.28 -4.11
C GLU A 48 4.01 -2.70 -3.66
N LYS A 49 4.35 -2.86 -2.38
CA LYS A 49 4.78 -4.15 -1.86
C LYS A 49 3.56 -5.07 -1.86
N GLU A 50 3.54 -5.99 -2.81
CA GLU A 50 2.49 -7.00 -2.88
C GLU A 50 2.44 -7.82 -1.58
N CYS A 51 1.23 -8.18 -1.17
CA CYS A 51 0.97 -8.96 0.03
C CYS A 51 -0.21 -9.91 -0.19
N ARG A 52 -0.29 -10.95 0.64
CA ARG A 52 -1.45 -11.83 0.78
C ARG A 52 -2.07 -11.72 2.16
N THR A 53 -1.28 -11.34 3.15
CA THR A 53 -1.67 -11.19 4.55
C THR A 53 -0.93 -10.02 5.20
N ASN A 54 -1.39 -9.58 6.37
CA ASN A 54 -0.69 -8.55 7.14
C ASN A 54 0.74 -8.96 7.56
N ALA A 55 1.05 -10.26 7.59
CA ALA A 55 2.40 -10.74 7.92
C ALA A 55 3.44 -10.43 6.83
N ASP A 56 2.99 -10.12 5.61
CA ASP A 56 3.88 -9.72 4.52
C ASP A 56 4.27 -8.23 4.63
N CYS A 57 3.58 -7.46 5.48
CA CYS A 57 3.76 -6.02 5.65
C CYS A 57 4.55 -5.69 6.93
N GLY A 58 5.08 -4.47 7.01
CA GLY A 58 5.71 -3.98 8.24
C GLY A 58 4.69 -3.75 9.36
N ASP A 59 5.16 -3.62 10.60
CA ASP A 59 4.30 -3.48 11.80
C ASP A 59 3.37 -2.25 11.76
N THR A 60 3.71 -1.24 10.97
CA THR A 60 2.92 -0.01 10.79
C THR A 60 1.92 -0.07 9.64
N ASP A 61 1.94 -1.16 8.87
CA ASP A 61 1.22 -1.29 7.62
C ASP A 61 0.22 -2.45 7.70
N TYR A 62 -0.65 -2.56 6.72
CA TYR A 62 -1.54 -3.70 6.57
C TYR A 62 -1.79 -3.99 5.09
N CYS A 63 -2.18 -5.23 4.82
CA CYS A 63 -2.42 -5.69 3.47
C CYS A 63 -3.81 -5.26 3.01
N VAL A 64 -3.85 -4.33 2.05
CA VAL A 64 -5.09 -3.80 1.47
C VAL A 64 -5.44 -4.58 0.22
N PHE A 65 -6.69 -5.03 0.12
CA PHE A 65 -7.22 -5.68 -1.08
C PHE A 65 -8.08 -4.70 -1.87
N ASP A 66 -7.97 -4.70 -3.20
CA ASP A 66 -8.78 -3.82 -4.06
C ASP A 66 -10.28 -4.00 -3.83
N ASN A 67 -10.73 -5.25 -3.65
CA ASN A 67 -12.13 -5.57 -3.40
C ASN A 67 -12.24 -6.81 -2.50
N GLY A 68 -12.81 -6.61 -1.31
CA GLY A 68 -13.17 -7.70 -0.39
C GLY A 68 -12.09 -8.07 0.62
N CYS A 69 -12.05 -9.35 0.98
CA CYS A 69 -11.34 -9.83 2.18
C CYS A 69 -10.14 -10.73 1.91
N ARG A 70 -9.89 -11.07 0.64
CA ARG A 70 -8.85 -12.01 0.22
C ARG A 70 -8.41 -11.68 -1.19
N GLY A 71 -7.18 -12.00 -1.52
CA GLY A 71 -6.62 -11.81 -2.85
C GLY A 71 -5.15 -11.42 -2.80
N PRO A 72 -4.54 -11.10 -3.95
CA PRO A 72 -3.37 -10.24 -3.95
C PRO A 72 -3.79 -8.86 -3.41
N GLY A 73 -2.93 -8.26 -2.60
CA GLY A 73 -3.10 -6.92 -2.07
C GLY A 73 -1.79 -6.17 -2.09
N VAL A 74 -1.82 -4.95 -1.57
CA VAL A 74 -0.64 -4.09 -1.42
C VAL A 74 -0.51 -3.63 0.02
N CYS A 75 0.72 -3.56 0.54
CA CYS A 75 0.96 -3.02 1.86
C CYS A 75 0.71 -1.51 1.86
N GLN A 76 -0.25 -1.07 2.67
CA GLN A 76 -0.55 0.34 2.89
C GLN A 76 -0.34 0.70 4.36
N ALA A 77 0.20 1.89 4.61
CA ALA A 77 0.39 2.40 5.96
C ALA A 77 -0.95 2.53 6.69
N ARG A 78 -1.00 2.11 7.96
CA ARG A 78 -2.16 2.30 8.82
C ARG A 78 -2.29 3.78 9.18
N PRO A 79 -3.47 4.40 9.02
CA PRO A 79 -3.67 5.81 9.35
C PRO A 79 -3.49 6.03 10.86
N ARG A 80 -2.66 6.99 11.25
CA ARG A 80 -2.45 7.37 12.66
C ARG A 80 -3.60 8.20 13.21
N LEU A 81 -4.27 8.97 12.35
CA LEU A 81 -5.33 9.90 12.69
C LEU A 81 -6.56 9.56 11.86
N CYS A 82 -7.71 9.50 12.52
CA CYS A 82 -9.01 9.30 11.87
C CYS A 82 -9.96 10.42 12.28
N THR A 83 -10.81 10.83 11.34
CA THR A 83 -11.93 11.72 11.62
C THR A 83 -12.97 11.00 12.48
N ARG A 84 -13.80 11.77 13.19
CA ARG A 84 -14.91 11.24 14.00
C ARG A 84 -16.22 11.09 13.20
N GLU A 85 -16.12 11.04 11.88
CA GLU A 85 -17.28 10.81 11.02
C GLU A 85 -17.85 9.41 11.27
N LEU A 86 -19.18 9.31 11.37
CA LEU A 86 -19.89 8.05 11.62
C LEU A 86 -20.45 7.50 10.31
N ASN A 87 -19.64 6.71 9.62
CA ASN A 87 -19.98 6.01 8.37
C ASN A 87 -19.66 4.53 8.52
N PRO A 88 -20.48 3.77 9.28
CA PRO A 88 -20.10 2.44 9.76
C PRO A 88 -19.86 1.46 8.61
N VAL A 89 -18.89 0.55 8.84
CA VAL A 89 -18.51 -0.51 7.91
C VAL A 89 -18.33 -1.84 8.63
N CYS A 90 -18.56 -2.94 7.93
CA CYS A 90 -18.30 -4.28 8.42
C CYS A 90 -16.91 -4.70 7.94
N GLY A 91 -16.01 -4.98 8.89
CA GLY A 91 -14.69 -5.50 8.60
C GLY A 91 -14.71 -6.96 8.20
N CYS A 92 -13.66 -7.41 7.51
CA CYS A 92 -13.43 -8.81 7.17
C CYS A 92 -13.20 -9.71 8.40
N ASP A 93 -13.01 -9.13 9.58
CA ASP A 93 -12.95 -9.78 10.89
C ASP A 93 -14.34 -9.93 11.56
N GLY A 94 -15.41 -9.52 10.87
CA GLY A 94 -16.78 -9.55 11.39
C GLY A 94 -17.08 -8.46 12.43
N ARG A 95 -16.18 -7.48 12.63
CA ARG A 95 -16.40 -6.35 13.54
C ARG A 95 -16.94 -5.15 12.80
N THR A 96 -17.87 -4.43 13.44
CA THR A 96 -18.33 -3.13 12.92
C THR A 96 -17.35 -2.04 13.36
N TYR A 97 -16.84 -1.28 12.41
CA TYR A 97 -15.99 -0.11 12.65
C TYR A 97 -16.80 1.18 12.46
N PRO A 98 -16.54 2.24 13.25
CA PRO A 98 -17.26 3.51 13.14
C PRO A 98 -17.16 4.16 11.75
N ASN A 99 -16.02 3.99 11.09
CA ASN A 99 -15.77 4.43 9.72
C ASN A 99 -14.64 3.62 9.06
N PRO A 100 -14.42 3.76 7.73
CA PRO A 100 -13.36 3.04 7.02
C PRO A 100 -11.95 3.35 7.52
N CYS A 101 -11.69 4.57 7.99
CA CYS A 101 -10.38 4.93 8.55
C CYS A 101 -10.07 4.12 9.80
N GLU A 102 -11.05 3.98 10.70
CA GLU A 102 -10.91 3.18 11.92
C GLU A 102 -10.68 1.68 11.62
N ALA A 103 -11.31 1.15 10.57
CA ALA A 103 -11.02 -0.21 10.08
C ALA A 103 -9.58 -0.33 9.54
N ALA A 104 -9.15 0.61 8.70
CA ALA A 104 -7.79 0.65 8.16
C ALA A 104 -6.74 0.79 9.29
N ARG A 105 -7.01 1.60 10.31
CA ARG A 105 -6.13 1.75 11.48
C ARG A 105 -5.96 0.44 12.25
N ALA A 106 -7.03 -0.35 12.36
CA ALA A 106 -6.98 -1.69 12.94
C ALA A 106 -6.30 -2.73 12.02
N GLY A 107 -6.00 -2.36 10.77
CA GLY A 107 -5.41 -3.25 9.77
C GLY A 107 -6.43 -4.22 9.16
N VAL A 108 -7.69 -3.78 9.03
CA VAL A 108 -8.81 -4.61 8.60
C VAL A 108 -9.44 -4.04 7.32
N ASN A 109 -9.52 -4.89 6.30
CA ASN A 109 -10.25 -4.58 5.06
C ASN A 109 -11.76 -4.53 5.30
N VAL A 110 -12.46 -3.70 4.54
CA VAL A 110 -13.92 -3.58 4.60
C VAL A 110 -14.55 -4.67 3.74
N ALA A 111 -15.38 -5.51 4.36
CA ALA A 111 -16.18 -6.52 3.68
C ALA A 111 -17.37 -5.86 2.96
N ASN A 112 -18.11 -5.01 3.66
CA ASN A 112 -19.29 -4.33 3.13
C ASN A 112 -19.57 -3.02 3.88
N ARG A 113 -20.27 -2.10 3.19
CA ARG A 113 -20.76 -0.85 3.80
C ARG A 113 -21.87 -1.15 4.81
N GLY A 114 -21.96 -0.33 5.86
CA GLY A 114 -22.89 -0.54 6.97
C GLY A 114 -22.32 -1.45 8.05
N ALA A 115 -23.01 -1.52 9.19
CA ALA A 115 -22.61 -2.41 10.28
C ALA A 115 -22.68 -3.89 9.85
N CYS A 116 -21.87 -4.73 10.50
CA CYS A 116 -22.00 -6.17 10.33
C CYS A 116 -23.40 -6.61 10.74
N PRO A 117 -23.98 -7.61 10.05
CA PRO A 117 -25.24 -8.18 10.48
C PRO A 117 -25.07 -8.65 11.92
N GLN A 118 -25.95 -8.17 12.80
CA GLN A 118 -26.06 -8.73 14.13
C GLN A 118 -26.48 -10.18 13.91
N ILE A 119 -25.61 -11.14 14.22
CA ILE A 119 -26.03 -12.53 14.35
C ILE A 119 -26.98 -12.51 15.56
N LEU A 120 -28.25 -12.25 15.30
CA LEU A 120 -29.32 -12.51 16.25
C LEU A 120 -29.32 -14.03 16.42
N VAL A 121 -28.43 -14.54 17.27
CA VAL A 121 -28.68 -15.83 17.90
C VAL A 121 -29.98 -15.58 18.68
N PRO A 122 -31.11 -16.19 18.29
CA PRO A 122 -32.32 -16.05 19.08
C PRO A 122 -31.97 -16.58 20.48
N ARG A 123 -31.97 -15.68 21.45
CA ARG A 123 -31.82 -16.05 22.87
C ARG A 123 -32.99 -16.96 23.22
N GLY A 124 -32.72 -18.24 23.38
CA GLY A 124 -33.68 -19.23 23.86
C GLY A 124 -34.70 -19.65 22.81
N ALA A 125 -34.40 -20.74 22.10
CA ALA A 125 -35.45 -21.70 21.79
C ALA A 125 -35.88 -22.37 23.12
N PRO A 126 -37.18 -22.64 23.32
CA PRO A 126 -37.73 -23.14 24.58
C PRO A 126 -37.16 -24.49 25.03
#